data_AF-A0A960K3P9-F1
#
_entry.id   AF-A0A960K3P9-F1
#
_cell.length_a   1.000
_cell.length_b   1.000
_cell.length_c   1.000
_cell.angle_alpha   90.00
_cell.angle_beta   90.00
_cell.angle_gamma   90.00
#
_symmetry.space_group_name_H-M   'P 1'
#
loop_
_entity.id
_entity.type
_entity.pdbx_description
1 polymer ?
#
loop_
_entity_poly.entity_id
_entity_poly.type
_entity_poly.pdbx_seq_one_letter_code
_entity_poly.pdbx_strand_id
1 'polypeptide(L)' 'GKLGTFLGSNGINIAHIHLARLEGRSDAVSALQLDALPTPEQVEELLRELPEVVEAKVVDLGDQI' A
#
# COMPACT_ATOMS: atom_id res chain seq x y z
N GLY A 1 -6.07 3.95 9.74
CA GLY A 1 -5.78 2.51 9.96
C GLY A 1 -4.28 2.30 9.83
N LYS A 2 -3.75 1.14 10.25
CA LYS A 2 -2.31 0.90 10.33
C LYS A 2 -1.54 1.24 9.04
N LEU A 3 -2.03 0.82 7.88
CA LEU A 3 -1.43 1.15 6.57
C LEU A 3 -1.36 2.66 6.31
N GLY A 4 -2.47 3.39 6.53
CA GLY A 4 -2.50 4.84 6.34
C GLY A 4 -1.61 5.59 7.35
N THR A 5 -1.49 5.08 8.58
CA THR A 5 -0.58 5.64 9.58
C THR A 5 0.88 5.44 9.17
N PHE A 6 1.25 4.25 8.70
CA PHE A 6 2.59 3.95 8.20
C PHE A 6 2.99 4.89 7.04
N LEU A 7 2.10 5.03 6.05
CA LEU A 7 2.34 5.90 4.89
C LEU A 7 2.46 7.37 5.30
N GLY A 8 1.56 7.86 6.17
CA GLY A 8 1.58 9.24 6.65
C GLY A 8 2.83 9.59 7.47
N SER A 9 3.32 8.68 8.32
CA SER A 9 4.58 8.85 9.05
C SER A 9 5.80 8.92 8.12
N ASN A 10 5.69 8.36 6.91
CA ASN A 10 6.69 8.42 5.87
C ASN A 10 6.49 9.61 4.90
N GLY A 11 5.53 10.50 5.19
CA GLY A 11 5.24 11.66 4.35
C GLY A 11 4.56 11.35 3.02
N ILE A 12 3.96 10.16 2.88
CA ILE A 12 3.29 9.70 1.65
C ILE A 12 1.78 9.81 1.84
N ASN A 13 1.10 10.53 0.95
CA ASN A 13 -0.36 10.67 0.98
C ASN A 13 -1.03 9.67 0.03
N ILE A 14 -2.24 9.26 0.41
CA ILE A 14 -3.11 8.41 -0.40
C ILE A 14 -4.05 9.32 -1.18
N ALA A 15 -3.90 9.34 -2.51
CA ALA A 15 -4.85 10.02 -3.40
C ALA A 15 -6.14 9.21 -3.55
N HIS A 16 -5.99 7.90 -3.80
CA HIS A 16 -7.12 6.98 -3.96
C HIS A 16 -6.82 5.62 -3.31
N ILE A 17 -7.87 5.00 -2.77
CA ILE A 17 -7.81 3.65 -2.21
C ILE A 17 -8.98 2.81 -2.71
N HIS A 18 -8.67 1.63 -3.23
CA HIS A 18 -9.64 0.61 -3.60
C HIS A 18 -9.34 -0.64 -2.80
N LEU A 19 -10.27 -1.03 -1.92
CA LEU A 19 -10.14 -2.21 -1.07
C LEU A 19 -11.27 -3.18 -1.38
N ALA A 20 -10.91 -4.42 -1.68
CA ALA A 20 -11.86 -5.50 -1.88
C ALA A 20 -11.48 -6.71 -1.03
N ARG A 21 -12.48 -7.34 -0.44
CA ARG A 21 -12.32 -8.66 0.18
C ARG A 21 -12.40 -9.72 -0.90
N LEU A 22 -11.53 -10.72 -0.84
CA LEU A 22 -11.59 -11.86 -1.74
C LEU A 22 -12.70 -12.82 -1.27
N GLU A 23 -13.66 -13.13 -2.14
CA GLU A 23 -14.79 -14.01 -1.79
C GLU A 23 -14.29 -15.42 -1.39
N GLY A 24 -14.87 -15.97 -0.33
CA GLY A 24 -14.50 -17.29 0.19
C GLY A 24 -13.12 -17.34 0.87
N ARG A 25 -12.42 -16.22 1.02
CA ARG A 25 -11.13 -16.13 1.73
C ARG A 25 -11.20 -15.11 2.86
N SER A 26 -10.30 -15.25 3.83
CA SER A 26 -10.06 -14.25 4.89
C SER A 26 -9.31 -13.01 4.38
N ASP A 27 -8.83 -13.06 3.15
CA ASP A 27 -7.85 -12.12 2.62
C ASP A 27 -8.55 -10.94 1.91
N ALA A 28 -7.84 -9.83 1.84
CA ALA A 28 -8.25 -8.65 1.10
C ALA A 28 -7.11 -8.16 0.22
N VAL A 29 -7.46 -7.48 -0.87
CA VAL A 29 -6.52 -6.81 -1.76
C VAL A 29 -6.86 -5.33 -1.78
N SER A 30 -5.83 -4.50 -1.65
CA SER A 30 -5.94 -3.05 -1.77
C SER A 30 -5.05 -2.56 -2.91
N ALA A 31 -5.59 -1.70 -3.76
CA ALA A 31 -4.81 -0.87 -4.67
C ALA A 31 -4.82 0.57 -4.14
N LEU A 32 -3.64 1.19 -4.04
CA LEU A 32 -3.48 2.55 -3.54
C LEU A 32 -2.81 3.39 -4.63
N GLN A 33 -3.38 4.55 -4.91
CA GLN A 33 -2.70 5.59 -5.67
C GLN A 33 -2.07 6.55 -4.68
N LEU A 34 -0.76 6.74 -4.80
CA LEU A 34 0.07 7.53 -3.88
C LEU A 34 0.62 8.75 -4.62
N ASP A 35 0.87 9.82 -3.88
CA ASP A 35 1.50 11.03 -4.41
C ASP A 35 3.03 10.91 -4.55
N ALA A 36 3.62 9.93 -3.86
CA ALA A 36 5.03 9.56 -3.95
C ALA A 36 5.18 8.04 -3.97
N LEU A 37 6.20 7.56 -4.69
CA LEU A 37 6.55 6.14 -4.72
C LEU A 37 7.27 5.76 -3.43
N PRO A 38 6.79 4.75 -2.68
CA PRO A 38 7.55 4.19 -1.57
C PRO A 38 8.86 3.58 -2.07
N THR A 39 9.94 3.81 -1.33
CA THR A 39 11.24 3.16 -1.57
C THR A 39 11.18 1.66 -1.25
N PRO A 40 12.06 0.83 -1.83
CA PRO A 40 12.15 -0.58 -1.47
C PRO A 40 12.28 -0.81 0.04
N GLU A 41 13.08 -0.01 0.72
CA GLU A 41 13.29 -0.08 2.17
C GLU A 41 12.01 0.20 2.96
N GLN A 42 11.20 1.17 2.53
CA GLN A 42 9.90 1.47 3.13
C GLN A 42 8.89 0.34 2.88
N VAL A 43 8.96 -0.36 1.75
CA VAL A 43 8.10 -1.53 1.49
C VAL A 43 8.52 -2.71 2.38
N GLU A 44 9.81 -2.95 2.55
CA GLU A 44 10.30 -3.96 3.49
C GLU A 44 9.93 -3.65 4.94
N GLU A 45 10.02 -2.38 5.34
CA GLU A 45 9.60 -1.92 6.66
C GLU A 45 8.09 -2.11 6.87
N LEU A 46 7.27 -1.76 5.87
CA LEU A 46 5.83 -1.99 5.88
C LEU A 46 5.49 -3.47 6.15
N LEU A 47 6.12 -4.39 5.41
CA LEU A 47 5.90 -5.84 5.55
C LEU A 47 6.36 -6.37 6.92
N ARG A 48 7.35 -5.72 7.53
CA ARG A 48 7.85 -6.08 8.87
C ARG A 48 6.93 -5.57 9.98
N GLU A 49 6.45 -4.33 9.87
CA GLU A 49 5.65 -3.67 10.90
C GLU A 49 4.17 -4.09 10.87
N LEU A 50 3.65 -4.43 9.69
CA LEU A 50 2.26 -4.81 9.48
C LEU A 50 2.17 -6.29 9.08
N PRO A 51 2.19 -7.23 10.04
CA PRO A 51 2.15 -8.66 9.75
C PRO A 51 0.85 -9.13 9.05
N GLU A 52 -0.20 -8.30 9.04
CA GLU A 52 -1.40 -8.52 8.23
C GLU A 52 -1.20 -8.27 6.72
N VAL A 53 -0.12 -7.60 6.29
CA VAL A 53 0.22 -7.38 4.89
C VAL A 53 1.10 -8.54 4.43
N VAL A 54 0.51 -9.47 3.68
CA VAL A 54 1.21 -10.69 3.23
C VAL A 54 2.16 -10.40 2.05
N GLU A 55 1.79 -9.47 1.18
CA GLU A 55 2.56 -9.08 0.01
C GLU A 55 2.26 -7.61 -0.34
N ALA A 56 3.27 -6.90 -0.85
CA ALA A 56 3.13 -5.55 -1.38
C ALA A 56 4.01 -5.39 -2.61
N LYS A 57 3.48 -4.71 -3.64
CA LYS A 57 4.23 -4.38 -4.86
C LYS A 57 3.97 -2.94 -5.25
N VAL A 58 5.06 -2.20 -5.42
CA VAL A 58 5.01 -0.84 -5.99
C VAL A 58 5.03 -0.95 -7.50
N VAL A 59 4.11 -0.26 -8.16
CA VAL A 59 4.00 -0.20 -9.61
C VAL A 59 3.96 1.27 -10.01
N ASP A 60 4.91 1.68 -10.83
CA ASP A 60 4.85 2.95 -11.54
C ASP A 60 4.07 2.73 -12.85
N LEU A 61 2.91 3.37 -12.96
CA LEU A 61 2.05 3.30 -14.15
C LEU A 61 2.42 4.34 -15.22
N GLY A 62 3.43 5.18 -14.95
CA GLY A 62 3.84 6.31 -15.79
C GLY A 62 2.82 7.45 -15.80
N ASP A 63 3.18 8.54 -16.47
CA ASP A 63 2.24 9.63 -16.73
C ASP A 63 1.21 9.19 -17.78
N GLN A 64 -0.07 9.27 -17.42
CA GLN A 64 -1.17 9.14 -18.37
C GLN A 64 -1.20 10.44 -19.19
N ILE A 65 -0.58 10.42 -20.37
CA ILE A 65 -0.61 11.52 -21.36
C ILE A 65 -2.05 11.77 -21.85
#